data_AF-A0A162LHG2-F1
#
_entry.id   AF-A0A162LHG2-F1
#
_cell.length_a   1.000
_cell.length_b   1.000
_cell.length_c   1.000
_cell.angle_alpha   90.00
_cell.angle_beta   90.00
_cell.angle_gamma   90.00
#
_symmetry.space_group_name_H-M   'P 1'
#
loop_
_entity.id
_entity.type
_entity.pdbx_description
1 polymer ?
#
loop_
_entity_poly.entity_id
_entity_poly.type
_entity_poly.pdbx_seq_one_letter_code
_entity_poly.pdbx_strand_id
1 'polypeptide(L)'
;MRHGLMNAWFCAASSVATVATATGAPEQQFLQGKGVASKEPTLGWNSWNAYHCDINAAKFLEAAEAIVDCGIRDAGYTYIDIDDCWQAEGGRVNGHIAVDKNKSPDAIDGLAKKIHDMNLKIGIYSCYEDIDAADWASWGIDYLKDVQRGVNGTCDLSPEPRLTPPGYDRRTSKSYERFRRMADALARQPREVVYSACIWGLADVYSWGREVAASWRMGADIEPGRGERQV
;
A
#
# COMPACT_ATOMS: atom_id res chain seq x y z
N MET A 1 1.42 -43.35 0.76
CA MET A 1 2.12 -42.09 1.09
C MET A 1 1.11 -40.96 1.04
N ARG A 2 1.08 -40.14 2.09
CA ARG A 2 -0.04 -39.25 2.47
C ARG A 2 -0.32 -38.21 1.38
N HIS A 3 -1.55 -38.21 0.87
CA HIS A 3 -2.11 -37.10 0.10
C HIS A 3 -2.46 -35.97 1.07
N GLY A 4 -1.99 -34.76 0.78
CA GLY A 4 -2.20 -33.56 1.56
C GLY A 4 -3.66 -33.11 1.50
N LEU A 5 -4.22 -32.83 2.67
CA LEU A 5 -5.53 -32.22 2.85
C LEU A 5 -5.45 -30.75 2.40
N MET A 6 -6.18 -30.39 1.36
CA MET A 6 -6.49 -28.99 1.05
C MET A 6 -7.47 -28.50 2.12
N ASN A 7 -7.01 -27.61 3.01
CA ASN A 7 -7.88 -26.91 3.94
C ASN A 7 -8.72 -25.90 3.15
N ALA A 8 -9.94 -26.28 2.79
CA ALA A 8 -10.95 -25.35 2.31
C ALA A 8 -11.34 -24.42 3.47
N TRP A 9 -11.09 -23.12 3.32
CA TRP A 9 -11.61 -22.10 4.21
C TRP A 9 -13.11 -21.94 3.92
N PHE A 10 -13.96 -22.51 4.77
CA PHE A 10 -15.39 -22.29 4.70
C PHE A 10 -15.74 -20.93 5.32
N CYS A 11 -16.04 -19.92 4.49
CA CYS A 11 -16.76 -18.74 4.94
C CYS A 11 -18.22 -19.15 5.21
N ALA A 12 -18.65 -19.06 6.48
CA ALA A 12 -20.03 -19.34 6.86
C ALA A 12 -20.93 -18.21 6.32
N ALA A 13 -21.65 -18.50 5.23
CA ALA A 13 -22.63 -17.57 4.68
C ALA A 13 -23.81 -17.42 5.66
N SER A 14 -23.95 -16.24 6.25
CA SER A 14 -25.18 -15.84 6.92
C SER A 14 -26.10 -15.16 5.90
N SER A 15 -27.33 -15.65 5.76
CA SER A 15 -28.34 -15.10 4.86
C SER A 15 -28.73 -13.69 5.27
N VAL A 16 -28.50 -12.71 4.38
CA VAL A 16 -28.92 -11.31 4.54
C VAL A 16 -30.26 -11.10 3.83
N ALA A 17 -31.21 -10.46 4.51
CA ALA A 17 -32.51 -10.11 3.95
C ALA A 17 -32.38 -9.00 2.90
N THR A 18 -33.05 -9.16 1.76
CA THR A 18 -33.04 -8.20 0.65
C THR A 18 -33.83 -6.95 1.01
N VAL A 19 -33.15 -5.80 1.08
CA VAL A 19 -33.79 -4.48 1.06
C VAL A 19 -33.61 -3.89 -0.33
N ALA A 20 -34.71 -3.57 -1.02
CA ALA A 20 -34.67 -2.91 -2.32
C ALA A 20 -34.10 -1.49 -2.18
N THR A 21 -33.01 -1.19 -2.88
CA THR A 21 -32.40 0.14 -2.94
C THR A 21 -32.95 0.92 -4.13
N ALA A 22 -33.34 2.17 -3.87
CA ALA A 22 -33.80 3.12 -4.86
C ALA A 22 -32.68 3.49 -5.84
N THR A 23 -33.05 3.66 -7.10
CA THR A 23 -32.17 4.06 -8.21
C THR A 23 -31.63 5.48 -8.03
N GLY A 24 -30.30 5.61 -8.11
CA GLY A 24 -29.61 6.72 -8.77
C GLY A 24 -29.27 7.94 -7.93
N ALA A 25 -28.03 7.96 -7.40
CA ALA A 25 -27.21 9.16 -7.41
C ALA A 25 -25.89 8.79 -8.13
N PRO A 26 -25.30 9.68 -8.94
CA PRO A 26 -24.01 9.39 -9.55
C PRO A 26 -22.98 9.17 -8.44
N GLU A 27 -22.26 8.05 -8.54
CA GLU A 27 -21.12 7.71 -7.69
C GLU A 27 -20.18 8.92 -7.64
N GLN A 28 -20.08 9.56 -6.47
CA GLN A 28 -19.12 10.63 -6.30
C GLN A 28 -17.74 10.01 -6.46
N GLN A 29 -17.05 10.35 -7.55
CA GLN A 29 -15.63 10.10 -7.68
C GLN A 29 -14.94 10.64 -6.43
N PHE A 30 -14.42 9.73 -5.62
CA PHE A 30 -13.54 10.01 -4.49
C PHE A 30 -12.24 10.58 -5.07
N LEU A 31 -12.26 11.86 -5.43
CA LEU A 31 -11.08 12.57 -5.91
C LEU A 31 -10.20 12.90 -4.70
N GLN A 32 -9.15 12.11 -4.50
CA GLN A 32 -8.08 12.37 -3.56
C GLN A 32 -6.72 12.35 -4.24
N GLY A 33 -6.64 12.94 -5.43
CA GLY A 33 -5.37 13.27 -6.04
C GLY A 33 -4.79 14.53 -5.40
N LYS A 34 -3.46 14.53 -5.19
CA LYS A 34 -2.55 15.67 -4.88
C LYS A 34 -2.02 15.77 -3.44
N GLY A 35 -1.68 14.65 -2.79
CA GLY A 35 -0.85 14.68 -1.58
C GLY A 35 -1.53 15.25 -0.33
N VAL A 36 -2.87 15.16 -0.26
CA VAL A 36 -3.67 15.62 0.89
C VAL A 36 -4.28 14.40 1.56
N ALA A 37 -4.37 14.44 2.89
CA ALA A 37 -5.05 13.43 3.71
C ALA A 37 -6.40 13.00 3.12
N SER A 38 -6.63 11.69 3.13
CA SER A 38 -7.89 11.12 2.70
C SER A 38 -9.06 11.55 3.59
N LYS A 39 -10.25 11.76 3.00
CA LYS A 39 -11.51 11.91 3.75
C LYS A 39 -11.90 10.62 4.49
N GLU A 40 -11.53 9.45 3.97
CA GLU A 40 -11.93 8.14 4.48
C GLU A 40 -10.73 7.19 4.57
N PRO A 41 -10.57 6.41 5.65
CA PRO A 41 -9.47 5.45 5.72
C PRO A 41 -9.47 4.48 4.54
N THR A 42 -8.29 4.19 3.99
CA THR A 42 -8.08 3.11 3.02
C THR A 42 -8.29 1.77 3.71
N LEU A 43 -9.18 0.94 3.17
CA LEU A 43 -9.49 -0.39 3.71
C LEU A 43 -9.05 -1.48 2.72
N GLY A 44 -8.34 -2.48 3.22
CA GLY A 44 -7.82 -3.56 2.38
C GLY A 44 -7.05 -4.61 3.16
N TRP A 45 -6.21 -5.33 2.44
CA TRP A 45 -5.35 -6.40 2.94
C TRP A 45 -3.92 -6.18 2.46
N ASN A 46 -2.95 -6.55 3.30
CA ASN A 46 -1.53 -6.44 2.99
C ASN A 46 -0.83 -7.78 3.22
N SER A 47 0.08 -8.15 2.32
CA SER A 47 0.69 -9.48 2.31
C SER A 47 1.68 -9.77 3.43
N TRP A 48 2.27 -8.75 4.07
CA TRP A 48 3.46 -8.91 4.91
C TRP A 48 3.25 -9.87 6.08
N ASN A 49 2.18 -9.69 6.84
CA ASN A 49 1.93 -10.48 8.06
C ASN A 49 1.52 -11.93 7.75
N ALA A 50 1.10 -12.23 6.53
CA ALA A 50 0.74 -13.59 6.12
C ALA A 50 1.92 -14.32 5.46
N TYR A 51 2.74 -13.61 4.69
CA TYR A 51 3.64 -14.24 3.72
C TYR A 51 5.08 -13.77 3.79
N HIS A 52 5.37 -12.63 4.42
CA HIS A 52 6.70 -11.98 4.34
C HIS A 52 7.19 -11.93 2.88
N CYS A 53 8.39 -12.45 2.59
CA CYS A 53 8.93 -12.51 1.23
C CYS A 53 8.45 -13.72 0.39
N ASP A 54 7.73 -14.69 0.98
CA ASP A 54 7.16 -15.84 0.28
C ASP A 54 5.85 -15.43 -0.41
N ILE A 55 5.97 -14.58 -1.43
CA ILE A 55 4.86 -14.01 -2.20
C ILE A 55 4.94 -14.41 -3.66
N ASN A 56 3.78 -14.53 -4.31
CA ASN A 56 3.65 -14.67 -5.75
C ASN A 56 2.25 -14.21 -6.20
N ALA A 57 2.06 -14.04 -7.51
CA ALA A 57 0.81 -13.62 -8.13
C ALA A 57 -0.40 -14.47 -7.72
N ALA A 58 -0.22 -15.80 -7.56
CA ALA A 58 -1.30 -16.68 -7.16
C ALA A 58 -1.82 -16.36 -5.75
N LYS A 59 -0.93 -16.13 -4.78
CA LYS A 59 -1.32 -15.73 -3.40
C LYS A 59 -2.11 -14.42 -3.36
N PHE A 60 -1.75 -13.45 -4.21
CA PHE A 60 -2.50 -12.18 -4.29
C PHE A 60 -3.90 -12.38 -4.89
N LEU A 61 -4.02 -13.22 -5.92
CA LEU A 61 -5.31 -13.55 -6.53
C LEU A 61 -6.20 -14.36 -5.57
N GLU A 62 -5.63 -15.34 -4.85
CA GLU A 62 -6.37 -16.10 -3.83
C GLU A 62 -6.89 -15.18 -2.70
N ALA A 63 -6.09 -14.22 -2.24
CA ALA A 63 -6.53 -13.24 -1.25
C ALA A 63 -7.63 -12.31 -1.79
N ALA A 64 -7.52 -11.88 -3.06
CA ALA A 64 -8.51 -11.06 -3.73
C ALA A 64 -9.85 -11.80 -3.89
N GLU A 65 -9.81 -13.05 -4.36
CA GLU A 65 -10.97 -13.94 -4.47
C GLU A 65 -11.65 -14.13 -3.11
N ALA A 66 -10.88 -14.42 -2.05
CA ALA A 66 -11.43 -14.57 -0.70
C ALA A 66 -12.11 -13.29 -0.18
N ILE A 67 -11.54 -12.11 -0.48
CA ILE A 67 -12.15 -10.82 -0.13
C ILE A 67 -13.48 -10.59 -0.85
N VAL A 68 -13.60 -11.03 -2.10
CA VAL A 68 -14.86 -10.95 -2.85
C VAL A 68 -15.86 -11.97 -2.35
N ASP A 69 -15.48 -13.24 -2.29
CA ASP A 69 -16.37 -14.37 -1.99
C ASP A 69 -16.94 -14.31 -0.57
N CYS A 70 -16.16 -13.80 0.39
CA CYS A 70 -16.63 -13.62 1.77
C CYS A 70 -17.35 -12.29 2.00
N GLY A 71 -17.62 -11.50 0.95
CA GLY A 71 -18.34 -10.22 1.05
C GLY A 71 -17.55 -9.08 1.73
N ILE A 72 -16.24 -9.26 1.92
CA ILE A 72 -15.36 -8.29 2.60
C ILE A 72 -15.17 -7.05 1.71
N ARG A 73 -15.11 -7.23 0.38
CA ARG A 73 -15.14 -6.12 -0.59
C ARG A 73 -16.37 -5.24 -0.39
N ASP A 74 -17.54 -5.85 -0.27
CA ASP A 74 -18.82 -5.13 -0.18
C ASP A 74 -18.97 -4.40 1.17
N ALA A 75 -18.16 -4.77 2.18
CA ALA A 75 -17.97 -4.02 3.42
C ALA A 75 -16.97 -2.85 3.32
N GLY A 76 -16.38 -2.61 2.13
CA GLY A 76 -15.51 -1.47 1.84
C GLY A 76 -14.01 -1.79 1.72
N TYR A 77 -13.59 -3.04 1.94
CA TYR A 77 -12.19 -3.44 1.84
C TYR A 77 -11.80 -3.72 0.38
N THR A 78 -11.31 -2.70 -0.31
CA THR A 78 -11.08 -2.78 -1.76
C THR A 78 -9.62 -2.92 -2.16
N TYR A 79 -8.65 -2.77 -1.25
CA TYR A 79 -7.22 -2.77 -1.60
C TYR A 79 -6.54 -4.11 -1.33
N ILE A 80 -5.73 -4.58 -2.29
CA ILE A 80 -4.84 -5.74 -2.18
C ILE A 80 -3.40 -5.23 -2.33
N ASP A 81 -2.67 -5.17 -1.23
CA ASP A 81 -1.33 -4.55 -1.20
C ASP A 81 -0.21 -5.59 -1.28
N ILE A 82 0.66 -5.39 -2.27
CA ILE A 82 1.95 -6.08 -2.39
C ILE A 82 2.95 -5.39 -1.45
N ASP A 83 3.40 -6.10 -0.42
CA ASP A 83 4.47 -5.61 0.48
C ASP A 83 5.88 -5.92 -0.07
N ASP A 84 6.91 -5.85 0.78
CA ASP A 84 8.32 -5.98 0.37
C ASP A 84 8.63 -7.30 -0.41
N CYS A 85 9.82 -7.34 -1.03
CA CYS A 85 10.38 -8.50 -1.73
C CYS A 85 9.71 -8.89 -3.07
N TRP A 86 8.98 -8.00 -3.74
CA TRP A 86 8.41 -8.27 -5.08
C TRP A 86 9.38 -7.97 -6.23
N GLN A 87 10.39 -7.12 -5.97
CA GLN A 87 11.40 -6.72 -6.93
C GLN A 87 12.40 -7.88 -7.16
N ALA A 88 12.97 -7.93 -8.36
CA ALA A 88 14.09 -8.82 -8.63
C ALA A 88 15.35 -8.33 -7.90
N GLU A 89 16.15 -9.27 -7.39
CA GLU A 89 17.41 -8.97 -6.67
C GLU A 89 18.42 -8.15 -7.52
N GLY A 90 18.32 -8.24 -8.86
CA GLY A 90 19.14 -7.46 -9.80
C GLY A 90 18.83 -5.95 -9.83
N GLY A 91 17.84 -5.48 -9.07
CA GLY A 91 17.54 -4.06 -8.88
C GLY A 91 16.81 -3.45 -10.07
N ARG A 92 17.50 -2.65 -10.88
CA ARG A 92 16.89 -1.87 -11.98
C ARG A 92 17.35 -2.31 -13.36
N VAL A 93 16.44 -2.27 -14.34
CA VAL A 93 16.73 -2.45 -15.77
C VAL A 93 16.34 -1.17 -16.49
N ASN A 94 17.29 -0.56 -17.22
CA ASN A 94 17.10 0.72 -17.92
C ASN A 94 16.56 1.85 -17.02
N GLY A 95 16.95 1.86 -15.75
CA GLY A 95 16.49 2.86 -14.78
C GLY A 95 15.15 2.54 -14.13
N HIS A 96 14.43 1.48 -14.52
CA HIS A 96 13.16 1.04 -13.92
C HIS A 96 13.36 -0.13 -12.96
N ILE A 97 12.53 -0.25 -11.92
CA ILE A 97 12.59 -1.40 -11.00
C ILE A 97 12.27 -2.69 -11.75
N ALA A 98 13.15 -3.67 -11.66
CA ALA A 98 12.92 -4.98 -12.26
C ALA A 98 11.94 -5.79 -11.39
N VAL A 99 10.89 -6.32 -12.02
CA VAL A 99 9.93 -7.24 -11.37
C VAL A 99 10.52 -8.65 -11.33
N ASP A 100 10.42 -9.33 -10.19
CA ASP A 100 10.76 -10.75 -10.12
C ASP A 100 9.70 -11.58 -10.87
N LYS A 101 10.07 -12.05 -12.06
CA LYS A 101 9.17 -12.84 -12.93
C LYS A 101 8.85 -14.24 -12.37
N ASN A 102 9.61 -14.75 -11.41
CA ASN A 102 9.24 -15.99 -10.73
C ASN A 102 8.06 -15.76 -9.76
N LYS A 103 7.96 -14.54 -9.21
CA LYS A 103 6.86 -14.14 -8.32
C LYS A 103 5.68 -13.60 -9.09
N SER A 104 5.91 -12.82 -10.14
CA SER A 104 4.86 -12.31 -11.03
C SER A 104 5.21 -12.53 -12.51
N PRO A 105 4.81 -13.67 -13.10
CA PRO A 105 5.12 -14.00 -14.50
C PRO A 105 4.56 -12.99 -15.51
N ASP A 106 3.38 -12.45 -15.23
CA ASP A 106 2.69 -11.44 -16.06
C ASP A 106 3.07 -10.01 -15.66
N ALA A 107 4.21 -9.82 -14.96
CA ALA A 107 4.62 -8.57 -14.32
C ALA A 107 3.55 -7.99 -13.37
N ILE A 108 3.70 -6.74 -12.93
CA ILE A 108 2.79 -6.13 -11.95
C ILE A 108 1.50 -5.62 -12.62
N ASP A 109 1.59 -5.13 -13.86
CA ASP A 109 0.47 -4.63 -14.64
C ASP A 109 -0.54 -5.75 -15.00
N GLY A 110 -0.05 -6.95 -15.33
CA GLY A 110 -0.90 -8.11 -15.53
C GLY A 110 -1.65 -8.55 -14.26
N LEU A 111 -1.00 -8.45 -13.09
CA LEU A 111 -1.66 -8.71 -11.80
C LEU A 111 -2.68 -7.62 -11.46
N ALA A 112 -2.31 -6.35 -11.64
CA ALA A 112 -3.19 -5.20 -11.43
C ALA A 112 -4.48 -5.33 -12.23
N LYS A 113 -4.37 -5.67 -13.52
CA LYS A 113 -5.54 -5.89 -14.37
C LYS A 113 -6.49 -6.94 -13.79
N LYS A 114 -5.97 -8.10 -13.36
CA LYS A 114 -6.79 -9.18 -12.80
C LYS A 114 -7.50 -8.75 -11.51
N ILE A 115 -6.84 -7.98 -10.66
CA ILE A 115 -7.43 -7.43 -9.43
C ILE A 115 -8.51 -6.38 -9.77
N HIS A 116 -8.25 -5.50 -10.74
CA HIS A 116 -9.26 -4.53 -11.21
C HIS A 116 -10.48 -5.20 -11.83
N ASP A 117 -10.31 -6.32 -12.55
CA ASP A 117 -11.42 -7.10 -13.12
C ASP A 117 -12.36 -7.66 -12.02
N MET A 118 -11.90 -7.75 -10.76
CA MET A 118 -12.70 -8.14 -9.57
C MET A 118 -13.34 -6.94 -8.84
N ASN A 119 -13.23 -5.74 -9.40
CA ASN A 119 -13.64 -4.48 -8.80
C ASN A 119 -12.89 -4.16 -7.49
N LEU A 120 -11.63 -4.61 -7.41
CA LEU A 120 -10.69 -4.30 -6.34
C LEU A 120 -9.62 -3.33 -6.87
N LYS A 121 -8.75 -2.86 -5.97
CA LYS A 121 -7.63 -1.96 -6.20
C LYS A 121 -6.35 -2.63 -5.74
N ILE A 122 -5.23 -2.26 -6.34
CA ILE A 122 -3.92 -2.86 -6.02
C ILE A 122 -2.96 -1.83 -5.43
N GLY A 123 -2.29 -2.23 -4.36
CA GLY A 123 -1.23 -1.45 -3.74
C GLY A 123 0.15 -2.03 -3.97
N ILE A 124 1.18 -1.19 -3.87
CA ILE A 124 2.58 -1.61 -3.95
C ILE A 124 3.44 -0.97 -2.87
N TYR A 125 4.47 -1.69 -2.47
CA TYR A 125 5.51 -1.22 -1.57
C TYR A 125 6.71 -0.69 -2.36
N SER A 126 7.23 0.48 -1.98
CA SER A 126 8.51 0.98 -2.48
C SER A 126 9.28 1.78 -1.42
N CYS A 127 10.56 2.01 -1.69
CA CYS A 127 11.42 2.95 -0.97
C CYS A 127 12.19 3.90 -1.91
N TYR A 128 11.82 3.95 -3.19
CA TYR A 128 12.50 4.69 -4.27
C TYR A 128 11.64 5.82 -4.85
N GLU A 129 12.26 6.87 -5.41
CA GLU A 129 11.58 8.10 -5.85
C GLU A 129 11.34 8.25 -7.38
N ASP A 130 11.05 9.50 -7.79
CA ASP A 130 10.56 10.08 -9.05
C ASP A 130 10.36 9.20 -10.29
N ILE A 131 11.34 8.37 -10.67
CA ILE A 131 11.23 7.50 -11.86
C ILE A 131 10.06 6.52 -11.70
N ASP A 132 9.81 6.05 -10.48
CA ASP A 132 8.87 4.96 -10.27
C ASP A 132 7.41 5.42 -10.25
N ALA A 133 7.15 6.72 -10.04
CA ALA A 133 5.79 7.24 -10.07
C ALA A 133 5.11 6.99 -11.43
N ALA A 134 5.86 7.14 -12.52
CA ALA A 134 5.38 6.83 -13.86
C ALA A 134 5.12 5.32 -14.05
N ASP A 135 5.99 4.48 -13.50
CA ASP A 135 5.82 3.03 -13.52
C ASP A 135 4.55 2.62 -12.78
N TRP A 136 4.31 3.13 -11.56
CA TRP A 136 3.09 2.87 -10.79
C TRP A 136 1.83 3.23 -11.57
N ALA A 137 1.82 4.41 -12.20
CA ALA A 137 0.68 4.85 -13.01
C ALA A 137 0.47 3.94 -14.23
N SER A 138 1.55 3.57 -14.92
CA SER A 138 1.50 2.69 -16.10
C SER A 138 1.07 1.27 -15.77
N TRP A 139 1.45 0.76 -14.60
CA TRP A 139 1.11 -0.59 -14.13
C TRP A 139 -0.28 -0.66 -13.50
N GLY A 140 -0.97 0.46 -13.35
CA GLY A 140 -2.31 0.49 -12.76
C GLY A 140 -2.32 0.41 -11.23
N ILE A 141 -1.25 0.80 -10.55
CA ILE A 141 -1.23 0.86 -9.08
C ILE A 141 -2.19 1.94 -8.57
N ASP A 142 -2.95 1.62 -7.52
CA ASP A 142 -3.92 2.51 -6.87
C ASP A 142 -3.44 3.04 -5.52
N TYR A 143 -2.47 2.37 -4.92
CA TYR A 143 -1.95 2.69 -3.59
C TYR A 143 -0.44 2.46 -3.52
N LEU A 144 0.27 3.40 -2.89
CA LEU A 144 1.70 3.29 -2.63
C LEU A 144 1.93 3.32 -1.12
N LYS A 145 2.46 2.23 -0.58
CA LYS A 145 3.14 2.20 0.72
C LYS A 145 4.60 2.58 0.49
N ASP A 146 4.95 3.80 0.83
CA ASP A 146 6.31 4.31 0.68
C ASP A 146 7.02 4.32 2.02
N VAL A 147 8.10 3.54 2.11
CA VAL A 147 8.86 3.37 3.33
C VAL A 147 10.13 4.21 3.27
N GLN A 148 10.27 5.10 4.24
CA GLN A 148 11.59 5.69 4.47
C GLN A 148 12.45 4.67 5.20
N ARG A 149 13.55 4.31 4.55
CA ARG A 149 14.71 3.77 5.22
C ARG A 149 15.81 4.82 5.05
N GLY A 150 16.23 5.50 6.13
CA GLY A 150 17.51 6.24 6.16
C GLY A 150 17.49 7.76 6.09
N VAL A 151 18.68 8.34 6.29
CA VAL A 151 18.91 9.78 6.44
C VAL A 151 18.98 10.52 5.09
N ASN A 152 18.88 9.85 3.93
CA ASN A 152 19.24 10.50 2.66
C ASN A 152 18.50 10.04 1.39
N GLY A 153 17.31 9.44 1.51
CA GLY A 153 16.52 9.06 0.32
C GLY A 153 17.05 7.83 -0.43
N THR A 154 17.95 7.05 0.16
CA THR A 154 18.27 5.69 -0.30
C THR A 154 17.94 4.72 0.80
N CYS A 155 17.49 3.52 0.43
CA CYS A 155 16.93 2.49 1.31
C CYS A 155 17.92 1.91 2.35
N ASP A 156 18.46 2.74 3.24
CA ASP A 156 19.44 2.36 4.27
C ASP A 156 18.88 2.66 5.67
N LEU A 157 19.02 1.81 6.67
CA LEU A 157 18.32 1.93 7.96
C LEU A 157 19.12 2.79 8.95
N SER A 158 18.91 4.12 8.94
CA SER A 158 19.45 4.98 10.01
C SER A 158 18.36 5.40 11.00
N PRO A 159 18.66 5.45 12.32
CA PRO A 159 17.71 5.91 13.33
C PRO A 159 17.52 7.43 13.25
N GLU A 160 16.32 7.87 12.88
CA GLU A 160 15.87 9.26 13.02
C GLU A 160 15.23 9.50 14.39
N PRO A 161 15.35 10.69 15.00
CA PRO A 161 14.64 11.01 16.24
C PRO A 161 13.12 11.07 16.02
N ARG A 162 12.33 10.68 17.03
CA ARG A 162 10.85 10.75 16.98
C ARG A 162 10.33 12.17 16.85
N LEU A 163 10.90 13.09 17.63
CA LEU A 163 10.48 14.50 17.68
C LEU A 163 11.60 15.41 17.20
N THR A 164 11.19 16.55 16.62
CA THR A 164 12.11 17.60 16.21
C THR A 164 12.48 18.52 17.39
N PRO A 165 13.70 19.10 17.43
CA PRO A 165 14.06 20.08 18.44
C PRO A 165 13.11 21.29 18.43
N PRO A 166 12.88 21.96 19.58
CA PRO A 166 12.09 23.19 19.63
C PRO A 166 12.62 24.25 18.65
N GLY A 167 11.73 24.87 17.88
CA GLY A 167 12.08 25.91 16.90
C GLY A 167 12.64 25.40 15.56
N TYR A 168 12.76 24.08 15.37
CA TYR A 168 13.19 23.50 14.11
C TYR A 168 12.07 23.57 13.04
N ASP A 169 12.39 24.08 11.85
CA ASP A 169 11.48 24.04 10.70
C ASP A 169 11.47 22.64 10.08
N ARG A 170 10.38 21.92 10.30
CA ARG A 170 10.20 20.52 9.90
C ARG A 170 10.14 20.35 8.38
N ARG A 171 9.78 21.40 7.64
CA ARG A 171 9.77 21.40 6.17
C ARG A 171 11.17 21.42 5.57
N THR A 172 12.20 21.66 6.38
CA THR A 172 13.61 21.54 6.00
C THR A 172 14.20 20.17 6.35
N SER A 173 13.40 19.25 6.90
CA SER A 173 13.87 17.90 7.19
C SER A 173 13.98 17.07 5.91
N LYS A 174 15.00 16.21 5.85
CA LYS A 174 15.20 15.29 4.72
C LYS A 174 14.04 14.31 4.56
N SER A 175 13.41 13.90 5.67
CA SER A 175 12.20 13.08 5.65
C SER A 175 11.06 13.81 4.94
N TYR A 176 10.75 15.05 5.34
CA TYR A 176 9.72 15.85 4.67
C TYR A 176 10.04 16.04 3.18
N GLU A 177 11.27 16.42 2.83
CA GLU A 177 11.67 16.60 1.44
C GLU A 177 11.47 15.34 0.61
N ARG A 178 11.85 14.17 1.13
CA ARG A 178 11.70 12.87 0.45
C ARG A 178 10.23 12.57 0.16
N PHE A 179 9.38 12.58 1.20
CA PHE A 179 7.95 12.27 1.04
C PHE A 179 7.24 13.32 0.18
N ARG A 180 7.66 14.60 0.25
CA ARG A 180 7.17 15.66 -0.65
C ARG A 180 7.53 15.38 -2.11
N ARG A 181 8.77 14.98 -2.41
CA ARG A 181 9.19 14.66 -3.79
C ARG A 181 8.35 13.55 -4.42
N MET A 182 8.15 12.45 -3.68
CA MET A 182 7.28 11.37 -4.15
C MET A 182 5.82 11.83 -4.29
N ALA A 183 5.28 12.59 -3.33
CA ALA A 183 3.93 13.15 -3.45
C ALA A 183 3.77 14.03 -4.71
N ASP A 184 4.76 14.87 -5.00
CA ASP A 184 4.78 15.70 -6.21
C ASP A 184 4.94 14.85 -7.47
N ALA A 185 5.72 13.77 -7.42
CA ALA A 185 5.89 12.84 -8.54
C ALA A 185 4.60 12.08 -8.86
N LEU A 186 3.88 11.59 -7.85
CA LEU A 186 2.57 10.96 -8.00
C LEU A 186 1.53 11.97 -8.52
N ALA A 187 1.54 13.21 -8.03
CA ALA A 187 0.61 14.25 -8.45
C ALA A 187 0.76 14.67 -9.92
N ARG A 188 1.91 14.39 -10.55
CA ARG A 188 2.15 14.60 -11.99
C ARG A 188 1.60 13.49 -12.87
N GLN A 189 1.19 12.35 -12.31
CA GLN A 189 0.73 11.22 -13.08
C GLN A 189 -0.76 11.32 -13.43
N PRO A 190 -1.19 10.73 -14.56
CA PRO A 190 -2.60 10.73 -14.95
C PRO A 190 -3.47 9.80 -14.09
N ARG A 191 -2.85 8.81 -13.42
CA ARG A 191 -3.51 7.90 -12.49
C ARG A 191 -3.37 8.42 -11.07
N GLU A 192 -4.47 8.47 -10.34
CA GLU A 192 -4.44 8.77 -8.91
C GLU A 192 -3.91 7.56 -8.14
N VAL A 193 -2.92 7.81 -7.28
CA VAL A 193 -2.33 6.80 -6.39
C VAL A 193 -2.46 7.31 -4.96
N VAL A 194 -3.19 6.57 -4.12
CA VAL A 194 -3.32 6.86 -2.70
C VAL A 194 -1.96 6.66 -2.04
N TYR A 195 -1.46 7.70 -1.38
CA TYR A 195 -0.09 7.69 -0.88
C TYR A 195 -0.03 7.50 0.64
N SER A 196 0.68 6.47 1.09
CA SER A 196 0.85 6.12 2.49
C SER A 196 2.32 6.18 2.90
N ALA A 197 2.63 7.12 3.78
CA ALA A 197 3.99 7.34 4.27
C ALA A 197 4.31 6.44 5.48
N CYS A 198 5.30 5.58 5.36
CA CYS A 198 5.72 4.67 6.42
C CYS A 198 7.07 5.12 6.98
N ILE A 199 7.00 5.90 8.06
CA ILE A 199 8.18 6.40 8.81
C ILE A 199 8.06 6.15 10.32
N TRP A 200 7.20 5.21 10.74
CA TRP A 200 7.05 4.76 12.14
C TRP A 200 6.87 5.86 13.22
N GLY A 201 6.28 7.01 12.86
CA GLY A 201 6.14 8.15 13.76
C GLY A 201 7.41 8.97 13.97
N LEU A 202 8.48 8.68 13.22
CA LEU A 202 9.74 9.42 13.28
C LEU A 202 9.65 10.78 12.58
N ALA A 203 10.67 11.62 12.80
CA ALA A 203 10.80 12.95 12.23
C ALA A 203 9.56 13.83 12.44
N ASP A 204 8.79 13.60 13.51
CA ASP A 204 7.60 14.37 13.86
C ASP A 204 6.53 14.37 12.76
N VAL A 205 6.39 13.24 12.05
CA VAL A 205 5.50 13.08 10.89
C VAL A 205 4.05 13.46 11.17
N TYR A 206 3.60 13.39 12.42
CA TYR A 206 2.27 13.86 12.82
C TYR A 206 1.98 15.30 12.35
N SER A 207 3.00 16.16 12.37
CA SER A 207 2.84 17.59 12.10
C SER A 207 2.86 17.99 10.64
N TRP A 208 3.40 17.15 9.76
CA TRP A 208 3.57 17.46 8.34
C TRP A 208 3.04 16.37 7.40
N GLY A 209 2.75 15.17 7.90
CA GLY A 209 2.29 14.03 7.10
C GLY A 209 1.04 14.35 6.28
N ARG A 210 0.11 15.14 6.84
CA ARG A 210 -1.10 15.62 6.15
C ARG A 210 -0.80 16.40 4.87
N GLU A 211 0.34 17.09 4.82
CA GLU A 211 0.70 17.93 3.69
C GLU A 211 1.24 17.12 2.51
N VAL A 212 1.66 15.87 2.73
CA VAL A 212 2.33 15.04 1.71
C VAL A 212 1.57 13.77 1.37
N ALA A 213 0.86 13.14 2.31
CA ALA A 213 0.32 11.80 2.16
C ALA A 213 -1.14 11.68 2.64
N ALA A 214 -1.84 10.69 2.09
CA ALA A 214 -3.20 10.34 2.48
C ALA A 214 -3.25 9.74 3.91
N SER A 215 -2.21 8.99 4.26
CA SER A 215 -2.00 8.38 5.59
C SER A 215 -0.51 8.33 5.93
N TRP A 216 -0.19 8.22 7.22
CA TRP A 216 1.17 7.99 7.66
C TRP A 216 1.23 7.15 8.94
N ARG A 217 2.25 6.31 9.05
CA ARG A 217 2.44 5.42 10.20
C ARG A 217 2.93 6.20 11.42
N MET A 218 2.34 5.95 12.59
CA MET A 218 2.61 6.65 13.85
C MET A 218 3.40 5.85 14.89
N GLY A 219 3.71 4.58 14.63
CA GLY A 219 4.43 3.72 15.56
C GLY A 219 5.20 2.61 14.84
N ALA A 220 5.85 1.74 15.61
CA ALA A 220 6.59 0.60 15.07
C ALA A 220 5.67 -0.41 14.36
N ASP A 221 6.25 -1.44 13.77
CA ASP A 221 5.48 -2.57 13.26
C ASP A 221 4.70 -3.25 14.40
N ILE A 222 3.48 -3.69 14.10
CA ILE A 222 2.63 -4.40 15.04
C ILE A 222 2.98 -5.89 15.00
N GLU A 223 2.98 -6.54 16.16
CA GLU A 223 3.16 -7.99 16.28
C GLU A 223 1.88 -8.66 16.83
N PRO A 224 1.63 -9.94 16.50
CA PRO A 224 0.53 -10.69 17.09
C PRO A 224 0.71 -10.83 18.61
N GLY A 225 0.04 -9.99 19.39
CA GLY A 225 0.08 -10.03 20.85
C GLY A 225 -0.87 -9.01 21.47
N ARG A 226 -1.48 -9.34 22.61
CA ARG A 226 -2.26 -8.36 23.38
C ARG A 226 -1.31 -7.55 24.26
N GLY A 227 -1.07 -6.30 23.86
CA GLY A 227 -0.56 -5.25 24.72
C GLY A 227 0.96 -5.23 24.90
N GLU A 228 1.64 -4.51 24.02
CA GLU A 228 2.89 -3.86 24.38
C GLU A 228 2.63 -2.36 24.54
N ARG A 229 2.72 -1.87 25.78
CA ARG A 229 2.86 -0.44 26.03
C ARG A 229 4.20 -0.05 25.43
N GLN A 230 4.18 0.70 24.31
CA GLN A 230 5.36 1.47 23.92
C GLN A 230 5.62 2.48 25.05
N VAL A 231 6.60 2.18 25.90
CA VAL A 231 7.17 3.10 26.89
C VAL A 231 7.98 4.18 26.21
#